data_AF-A0A0B4BJX2-F1
#
_entry.id   AF-A0A0B4BJX2-F1
#
_cell.length_a   1.000
_cell.length_b   1.000
_cell.length_c   1.000
_cell.angle_alpha   90.00
_cell.angle_beta   90.00
_cell.angle_gamma   90.00
#
_symmetry.space_group_name_H-M   'P 1'
#
loop_
_entity.id
_entity.type
_entity.pdbx_description
1 polymer ?
#
loop_
_entity_poly.entity_id
_entity_poly.type
_entity_poly.pdbx_seq_one_letter_code
_entity_poly.pdbx_strand_id
1 'polypeptide(L)'
;MAQTKGTKPKDTSQTTGTMLDAMANWQAAGLGALNWFGPSTIERMGDMGAEWMTFVAERVREDVALQHGLLHAKSPAEVQQLQMRFLQKAMDQYTAETGKMIEMSSKLFDTDDTDASSDNVNV
;
A
#
# COMPACT_ATOMS: atom_id res chain seq x y z
N MET A 1 -56.54 -14.61 -35.03
CA MET A 1 -55.54 -13.75 -35.70
C MET A 1 -54.44 -13.44 -34.68
N ALA A 2 -53.22 -13.87 -34.97
CA ALA A 2 -52.05 -13.74 -34.10
C ALA A 2 -51.34 -12.40 -34.33
N GLN A 3 -50.82 -11.76 -33.28
CA GLN A 3 -49.76 -10.76 -33.39
C GLN A 3 -48.70 -11.00 -32.29
N THR A 4 -47.47 -11.23 -32.75
CA THR A 4 -46.25 -11.50 -31.99
C THR A 4 -45.59 -10.19 -31.54
N LYS A 5 -45.05 -10.20 -30.32
CA LYS A 5 -44.30 -9.08 -29.71
C LYS A 5 -43.01 -8.80 -30.49
N GLY A 6 -42.85 -7.58 -30.98
CA GLY A 6 -41.59 -7.09 -31.56
C GLY A 6 -40.56 -6.76 -30.48
N THR A 7 -39.39 -7.39 -30.57
CA THR A 7 -38.18 -7.06 -29.82
C THR A 7 -37.54 -5.79 -30.41
N LYS A 8 -37.23 -4.79 -29.56
CA LYS A 8 -36.49 -3.57 -29.95
C LYS A 8 -35.06 -3.92 -30.38
N PRO A 9 -34.50 -3.30 -31.43
CA PRO A 9 -33.11 -3.47 -31.83
C PRO A 9 -32.19 -2.80 -30.80
N LYS A 10 -31.14 -3.51 -30.37
CA LYS A 10 -30.09 -3.01 -29.48
C LYS A 10 -29.13 -2.18 -30.35
N ASP A 11 -28.98 -0.90 -30.03
CA ASP A 11 -28.18 0.07 -30.78
C ASP A 11 -26.73 -0.42 -30.98
N THR A 12 -26.37 -0.73 -32.22
CA THR A 12 -25.04 -1.24 -32.60
C THR A 12 -23.92 -0.25 -32.24
N SER A 13 -24.22 1.05 -32.28
CA SER A 13 -23.31 2.14 -31.91
C SER A 13 -22.85 2.08 -30.45
N GLN A 14 -23.78 1.76 -29.54
CA GLN A 14 -23.46 1.62 -28.11
C GLN A 14 -22.52 0.44 -27.87
N THR A 15 -22.72 -0.67 -28.58
CA THR A 15 -21.90 -1.88 -28.46
C THR A 15 -20.48 -1.64 -28.95
N THR A 16 -20.30 -0.89 -30.04
CA THR A 16 -18.97 -0.51 -30.56
C THR A 16 -18.24 0.44 -29.62
N GLY A 17 -18.92 1.44 -29.04
CA GLY A 17 -18.34 2.32 -28.02
C GLY A 17 -17.89 1.57 -26.77
N THR A 18 -18.73 0.66 -26.27
CA THR A 18 -18.40 -0.17 -25.10
C THR A 18 -17.17 -1.07 -25.36
N MET A 19 -16.98 -1.54 -26.60
CA MET A 19 -15.85 -2.37 -26.98
C MET A 19 -14.54 -1.57 -27.11
N LEU A 20 -14.61 -0.33 -27.61
CA LEU A 20 -13.45 0.57 -27.66
C LEU A 20 -12.97 0.95 -26.25
N ASP A 21 -13.89 1.28 -25.35
CA ASP A 21 -13.57 1.61 -23.95
C ASP A 21 -12.97 0.41 -23.21
N ALA A 22 -13.49 -0.79 -23.45
CA ALA A 22 -12.93 -2.02 -22.90
C ALA A 22 -11.50 -2.28 -23.40
N MET A 23 -11.22 -2.00 -24.69
CA MET A 23 -9.88 -2.16 -25.25
C MET A 23 -8.91 -1.10 -24.70
N ALA A 24 -9.35 0.15 -24.55
CA ALA A 24 -8.55 1.21 -23.95
C ALA A 24 -8.20 0.90 -22.49
N ASN A 25 -9.18 0.43 -21.70
CA ASN A 25 -8.93 0.00 -20.32
C ASN A 25 -7.99 -1.21 -20.25
N TRP A 26 -8.10 -2.17 -21.17
CA TRP A 26 -7.18 -3.31 -21.24
C TRP A 26 -5.75 -2.86 -21.55
N GLN A 27 -5.56 -1.94 -22.50
CA GLN A 27 -4.26 -1.38 -22.82
C GLN A 27 -3.68 -0.58 -21.66
N ALA A 28 -4.49 0.26 -20.99
CA ALA A 28 -4.08 1.02 -19.82
C ALA A 28 -3.70 0.11 -18.64
N ALA A 29 -4.46 -0.95 -18.39
CA ALA A 29 -4.12 -1.95 -17.37
C ALA A 29 -2.82 -2.69 -17.71
N GLY A 30 -2.60 -3.04 -18.99
CA GLY A 30 -1.38 -3.70 -19.45
C GLY A 30 -0.13 -2.82 -19.34
N LEU A 31 -0.22 -1.54 -19.75
CA LEU A 31 0.88 -0.58 -19.60
C LEU A 31 1.10 -0.18 -18.13
N GLY A 32 0.04 -0.05 -17.34
CA GLY A 32 0.12 0.18 -15.90
C GLY A 32 0.83 -0.96 -15.16
N ALA A 33 0.65 -2.21 -15.61
CA ALA A 33 1.39 -3.35 -15.06
C ALA A 33 2.91 -3.26 -15.34
N LEU A 34 3.33 -2.67 -16.47
CA LEU A 34 4.76 -2.48 -16.77
C LEU A 34 5.42 -1.44 -15.84
N ASN A 35 4.68 -0.43 -15.41
CA ASN A 35 5.16 0.56 -14.44
C ASN A 35 5.49 -0.07 -13.07
N TRP A 36 4.78 -1.14 -12.69
CA TRP A 36 5.07 -1.93 -11.48
C TRP A 36 6.42 -2.68 -11.53
N PHE A 37 6.96 -2.92 -12.72
CA PHE A 37 8.28 -3.54 -12.92
C PHE A 37 9.41 -2.51 -13.13
N GLY A 38 9.11 -1.22 -12.98
CA GLY A 38 10.11 -0.16 -13.03
C GLY A 38 11.12 -0.30 -11.87
N PRO A 39 12.42 0.01 -12.09
CA PRO A 39 13.44 -0.06 -11.04
C PRO A 39 13.08 0.77 -9.79
N SER A 40 12.55 1.98 -9.97
CA SER A 40 12.13 2.86 -8.87
C SER A 40 10.99 2.27 -8.04
N THR A 41 10.02 1.59 -8.66
CA THR A 41 8.94 0.90 -7.97
C THR A 41 9.48 -0.30 -7.16
N ILE A 42 10.42 -1.07 -7.73
CA ILE A 42 11.07 -2.20 -7.04
C ILE A 42 11.88 -1.73 -5.83
N GLU A 43 12.65 -0.63 -5.98
CA GLU A 43 13.39 -0.02 -4.88
C GLU A 43 12.46 0.47 -3.76
N ARG A 44 11.39 1.20 -4.10
CA ARG A 44 10.38 1.67 -3.13
C ARG A 44 9.68 0.51 -2.40
N MET A 45 9.41 -0.60 -3.08
CA MET A 45 8.92 -1.83 -2.44
C MET A 45 9.95 -2.43 -1.47
N GLY A 46 11.22 -2.45 -1.86
CA GLY A 46 12.32 -2.93 -1.03
C GLY A 46 12.43 -2.13 0.27
N ASP A 47 12.40 -0.80 0.18
CA ASP A 47 12.41 0.10 1.32
C ASP A 47 11.22 -0.15 2.26
N MET A 48 10.03 -0.32 1.69
CA MET A 48 8.81 -0.63 2.45
C MET A 48 8.92 -1.98 3.19
N GLY A 49 9.48 -2.99 2.53
CA GLY A 49 9.74 -4.30 3.15
C GLY A 49 10.78 -4.22 4.27
N ALA A 50 11.84 -3.45 4.09
CA ALA A 50 12.86 -3.23 5.11
C ALA A 50 12.29 -2.50 6.35
N GLU A 51 11.42 -1.51 6.13
CA GLU A 51 10.73 -0.81 7.21
C GLU A 51 9.83 -1.76 8.01
N TRP A 52 9.00 -2.54 7.32
CA TRP A 52 8.15 -3.54 7.97
C TRP A 52 8.94 -4.50 8.85
N MET A 53 10.07 -5.00 8.36
CA MET A 53 10.94 -5.89 9.14
C MET A 53 11.55 -5.19 10.35
N THR A 54 11.91 -3.91 10.21
CA THR A 54 12.41 -3.09 11.31
C THR A 54 11.33 -2.92 12.39
N PHE A 55 10.10 -2.59 11.99
CA PHE A 55 8.96 -2.47 12.88
C PHE A 55 8.70 -3.76 13.67
N VAL A 56 8.68 -4.91 12.98
CA VAL A 56 8.51 -6.22 13.63
C VAL A 56 9.64 -6.50 14.63
N ALA A 57 10.88 -6.22 14.26
CA ALA A 57 12.03 -6.41 15.15
C ALA A 57 11.93 -5.54 16.42
N GLU A 58 11.53 -4.27 16.27
CA GLU A 58 11.28 -3.39 17.42
C GLU A 58 10.16 -3.92 18.32
N ARG A 59 9.07 -4.42 17.73
CA ARG A 59 7.95 -4.97 18.51
C ARG A 59 8.34 -6.21 19.32
N VAL A 60 9.13 -7.11 18.73
CA VAL A 60 9.70 -8.26 19.45
C VAL A 60 10.61 -7.83 20.59
N ARG A 61 11.45 -6.79 20.39
CA ARG A 61 12.33 -6.28 21.46
C ARG A 61 11.52 -5.78 22.66
N GLU A 62 10.44 -5.06 22.40
CA GLU A 62 9.56 -4.56 23.45
C GLU A 62 8.80 -5.69 24.17
N ASP A 63 8.44 -6.77 23.48
CA ASP A 63 7.84 -7.96 24.12
C ASP A 63 8.84 -8.65 25.07
N VAL A 64 10.10 -8.78 24.64
CA VAL A 64 11.19 -9.28 25.49
C VAL A 64 11.41 -8.37 26.69
N ALA A 65 11.39 -7.05 26.50
CA ALA A 65 11.52 -6.08 27.59
C ALA A 65 10.37 -6.18 28.60
N LEU A 66 9.14 -6.38 28.14
CA LEU A 66 7.99 -6.62 29.02
C LEU A 66 8.19 -7.90 29.83
N GLN A 67 8.51 -9.02 29.18
CA GLN A 67 8.72 -10.31 29.87
C GLN A 67 9.85 -10.22 30.89
N HIS A 68 10.97 -9.59 30.52
CA HIS A 68 12.07 -9.34 31.42
C HIS A 68 11.63 -8.50 32.63
N GLY A 69 10.85 -7.45 32.41
CA GLY A 69 10.30 -6.62 33.48
C GLY A 69 9.36 -7.39 34.39
N LEU A 70 8.47 -8.21 33.84
CA LEU A 70 7.51 -9.01 34.61
C LEU A 70 8.21 -10.03 35.51
N LEU A 71 9.28 -10.67 35.03
CA LEU A 71 10.08 -11.61 35.84
C LEU A 71 10.79 -10.94 37.03
N HIS A 72 11.03 -9.64 36.95
CA HIS A 72 11.69 -8.86 38.01
C HIS A 72 10.73 -8.06 38.89
N ALA A 73 9.44 -8.01 38.53
CA ALA A 73 8.44 -7.25 39.26
C ALA A 73 8.22 -7.83 40.66
N LYS A 74 8.26 -6.98 41.68
CA LYS A 74 8.12 -7.37 43.09
C LYS A 74 6.72 -7.15 43.65
N SER A 75 5.83 -6.56 42.85
CA SER A 75 4.46 -6.26 43.27
C SER A 75 3.47 -6.25 42.11
N PRO A 76 2.17 -6.46 42.38
CA PRO A 76 1.11 -6.30 41.38
C PRO A 76 1.06 -4.88 40.77
N ALA A 77 1.42 -3.85 41.54
CA ALA A 77 1.46 -2.47 41.05
C ALA A 77 2.55 -2.28 39.98
N GLU A 78 3.73 -2.88 40.18
CA GLU A 78 4.81 -2.85 39.17
C GLU A 78 4.40 -3.57 37.87
N VAL A 79 3.73 -4.72 37.99
CA VAL A 79 3.16 -5.45 36.85
C VAL A 79 2.18 -4.57 36.07
N GLN A 80 1.24 -3.91 36.76
CA GLN A 80 0.26 -3.04 36.12
C GLN A 80 0.95 -1.87 35.38
N GLN A 81 1.96 -1.26 35.99
CA GLN A 81 2.72 -0.19 35.34
C GLN A 81 3.48 -0.68 34.10
N LEU A 82 4.09 -1.86 34.14
CA LEU A 82 4.77 -2.47 32.99
C LEU A 82 3.80 -2.71 31.83
N GLN A 83 2.62 -3.27 32.13
CA GLN A 83 1.59 -3.52 31.11
C GLN A 83 1.05 -2.22 30.50
N MET A 84 0.78 -1.20 31.32
CA MET A 84 0.32 0.10 30.83
C MET A 84 1.35 0.78 29.92
N ARG A 85 2.64 0.76 30.31
CA ARG A 85 3.72 1.29 29.48
C ARG A 85 3.85 0.53 28.16
N PHE A 86 3.77 -0.80 28.22
CA PHE A 86 3.82 -1.64 27.03
C PHE A 86 2.66 -1.32 26.06
N LEU A 87 1.43 -1.23 26.57
CA LEU A 87 0.27 -0.91 25.76
C LEU A 87 0.37 0.49 25.14
N GLN A 88 0.74 1.49 25.93
CA GLN A 88 0.95 2.85 25.42
C GLN A 88 1.97 2.87 24.29
N LYS A 89 3.11 2.21 24.49
CA LYS A 89 4.17 2.16 23.50
C LYS A 89 3.76 1.41 22.24
N ALA A 90 2.98 0.34 22.36
CA ALA A 90 2.41 -0.35 21.21
C ALA A 90 1.51 0.60 20.41
N MET A 91 0.59 1.32 21.07
CA MET A 91 -0.30 2.28 20.40
C MET A 91 0.48 3.37 19.66
N ASP A 92 1.50 3.94 20.30
CA ASP A 92 2.35 4.98 19.70
C ASP A 92 3.08 4.44 18.45
N GLN A 93 3.69 3.26 18.57
CA GLN A 93 4.44 2.64 17.47
C GLN A 93 3.54 2.22 16.31
N TYR A 94 2.38 1.59 16.55
CA TYR A 94 1.46 1.24 15.47
C TYR A 94 0.92 2.47 14.75
N THR A 95 0.65 3.55 15.49
CA THR A 95 0.18 4.81 14.89
C THR A 95 1.27 5.43 14.02
N ALA A 96 2.50 5.51 14.52
CA ALA A 96 3.63 6.04 13.78
C ALA A 96 3.94 5.19 12.52
N GLU A 97 3.98 3.87 12.68
CA GLU A 97 4.24 2.94 11.58
C GLU A 97 3.17 3.01 10.50
N THR A 98 1.89 3.08 10.89
CA THR A 98 0.78 3.24 9.94
C THR A 98 0.94 4.52 9.13
N GLY A 99 1.29 5.64 9.79
CA GLY A 99 1.55 6.91 9.10
C GLY A 99 2.69 6.79 8.10
N LYS A 100 3.80 6.15 8.51
CA LYS A 100 4.96 5.93 7.66
C LYS A 100 4.64 5.05 6.45
N MET A 101 3.90 3.97 6.64
CA MET A 101 3.48 3.08 5.56
C MET A 101 2.52 3.76 4.57
N ILE A 102 1.64 4.65 5.04
CA ILE A 102 0.81 5.49 4.17
C ILE A 102 1.68 6.42 3.33
N GLU A 103 2.67 7.06 3.93
CA GLU A 103 3.60 7.95 3.20
C GLU A 103 4.41 7.17 2.15
N MET A 104 4.96 6.01 2.51
CA MET A 104 5.74 5.17 1.60
C MET A 104 4.88 4.60 0.46
N SER A 105 3.65 4.19 0.75
CA SER A 105 2.72 3.71 -0.29
C SER A 105 2.23 4.82 -1.22
N SER A 106 2.02 6.04 -0.72
CA SER A 106 1.72 7.20 -1.58
C SER A 106 2.84 7.43 -2.60
N LYS A 107 4.10 7.36 -2.17
CA LYS A 107 5.26 7.49 -3.05
C LYS A 107 5.36 6.34 -4.05
N LEU A 108 4.84 5.16 -3.72
CA LEU A 108 4.86 4.02 -4.65
C LEU A 108 3.90 4.21 -5.84
N PHE A 109 2.81 4.96 -5.67
CA PHE A 109 1.86 5.29 -6.75
C PHE A 109 2.15 6.61 -7.46
N ASP A 110 3.12 7.38 -6.95
CA ASP A 110 3.53 8.63 -7.57
C ASP A 110 4.47 8.34 -8.75
N THR A 111 3.91 8.42 -9.96
CA THR A 111 4.56 8.10 -11.23
C THR A 111 5.30 9.28 -11.87
N ASP A 112 5.35 10.42 -11.21
CA ASP A 112 6.03 11.61 -11.72
C ASP A 112 7.54 11.50 -11.51
N ASP A 113 8.21 10.70 -12.36
CA ASP A 113 9.64 10.87 -12.66
C ASP A 113 9.81 12.17 -13.45
N THR A 114 9.83 13.30 -12.74
CA THR A 114 10.17 14.61 -13.30
C THR A 114 11.69 14.82 -13.46
N ASP A 115 12.48 13.75 -13.42
CA ASP A 115 13.96 13.80 -13.44
C ASP A 115 14.57 13.29 -14.76
N ALA A 116 13.77 13.14 -15.83
CA ALA A 116 14.26 12.66 -17.13
C ALA A 116 14.02 13.67 -18.27
N SER A 117 14.42 14.94 -18.16
CA SER A 117 14.50 15.86 -19.33
C SER A 117 15.29 17.18 -19.15
N SER A 118 16.39 17.21 -18.40
CA SER A 118 17.27 18.41 -18.38
C SER A 118 18.66 18.23 -19.01
N ASP A 119 19.08 17.02 -19.39
CA ASP A 119 20.33 16.83 -20.14
C ASP A 119 20.06 16.59 -21.63
N ASN A 120 19.71 17.68 -22.33
CA ASN A 120 19.98 17.77 -23.76
C ASN A 120 21.00 18.88 -23.98
N VAL A 121 22.26 18.55 -23.67
CA VAL A 121 23.42 19.37 -24.02
C VAL A 121 23.55 19.34 -25.53
N ASN A 122 23.18 20.46 -26.14
CA ASN A 122 23.45 20.83 -27.51
C ASN A 122 24.95 20.61 -27.85
N VAL A 123 25.24 19.70 -28.78
CA VAL A 123 26.50 19.60 -29.51
C VAL A 123 26.20 19.58 -31.00
#